data_AF-A0A8J7PPX9-F1
#
_entry.id   AF-A0A8J7PPX9-F1
#
_cell.length_a   1.000
_cell.length_b   1.000
_cell.length_c   1.000
_cell.angle_alpha   90.00
_cell.angle_beta   90.00
_cell.angle_gamma   90.00
#
_symmetry.space_group_name_H-M   'P 1'
#
loop_
_entity.id
_entity.type
_entity.pdbx_description
1 polymer ?
#
loop_
_entity_poly.entity_id
_entity_poly.type
_entity_poly.pdbx_seq_one_letter_code
_entity_poly.pdbx_strand_id
1 'polypeptide(L)'
;MMLRTTTGRRRRRGIWLVLAMGAAAVGCQALSHQLTDWQMLGQEALNDPIKAVGGDGIVFLPPGNESPRARDQLANASPAELVAYYSPVFIQQRVDTKNQPYPYPPEYDQIGQAQLRREAKDLKSVVAGPPTVYAIYERPKIDGRERVQLTYTAWYPAHPRMKAIDLEEANVDSCVLRVTLDGGN
;
A
#
# COMPACT_ATOMS: atom_id res chain seq x y z
N MET A 1 -74.58 31.37 -16.14
CA MET A 1 -73.68 32.38 -15.55
C MET A 1 -73.28 31.92 -14.16
N MET A 2 -72.10 31.31 -14.01
CA MET A 2 -71.35 31.25 -12.74
C MET A 2 -69.95 30.72 -13.04
N LEU A 3 -68.96 31.60 -12.91
CA LEU A 3 -67.54 31.29 -12.95
C LEU A 3 -67.17 30.44 -11.72
N ARG A 4 -66.41 29.36 -11.92
CA ARG A 4 -65.63 28.72 -10.85
C ARG A 4 -64.15 29.00 -11.07
N THR A 5 -63.56 29.65 -10.08
CA THR A 5 -62.17 30.04 -9.94
C THR A 5 -61.25 28.83 -9.72
N THR A 6 -60.14 28.78 -10.45
CA THR A 6 -59.02 27.85 -10.29
C THR A 6 -58.05 28.35 -9.22
N THR A 7 -57.81 27.56 -8.18
CA THR A 7 -56.71 27.78 -7.21
C THR A 7 -55.74 26.61 -7.20
N GLY A 8 -54.50 26.91 -7.60
CA GLY A 8 -53.29 26.60 -6.83
C GLY A 8 -52.85 25.14 -6.68
N ARG A 9 -51.81 24.76 -7.43
CA ARG A 9 -50.74 23.87 -6.93
C ARG A 9 -49.50 23.95 -7.83
N ARG A 10 -48.56 24.83 -7.46
CA ARG A 10 -47.17 24.79 -7.94
C ARG A 10 -46.24 24.86 -6.73
N ARG A 11 -45.11 24.16 -6.86
CA ARG A 11 -43.94 24.10 -5.96
C ARG A 11 -44.07 23.22 -4.72
N ARG A 12 -43.44 22.03 -4.79
CA ARG A 12 -42.65 21.36 -3.73
C ARG A 12 -42.11 20.02 -4.26
N ARG A 13 -41.19 20.04 -5.24
CA ARG A 13 -40.45 18.83 -5.66
C ARG A 13 -38.95 19.04 -5.94
N GLY A 14 -38.42 20.26 -5.78
CA GLY A 14 -37.04 20.57 -6.18
C GLY A 14 -35.97 20.53 -5.08
N ILE A 15 -36.31 20.34 -3.80
CA ILE A 15 -35.36 20.55 -2.69
C ILE A 15 -34.68 19.25 -2.20
N TRP A 16 -35.26 18.07 -2.47
CA TRP A 16 -34.70 16.81 -1.97
C TRP A 16 -33.52 16.27 -2.81
N LEU A 17 -33.36 16.70 -4.07
CA LEU A 17 -32.30 16.17 -4.95
C LEU A 17 -30.93 16.81 -4.71
N VAL A 18 -30.87 18.00 -4.12
CA VAL A 18 -29.59 18.71 -3.89
C VAL A 18 -28.92 18.26 -2.57
N LEU A 19 -29.71 17.83 -1.58
CA LEU A 19 -29.18 17.36 -0.29
C LEU A 19 -28.53 15.96 -0.36
N ALA A 20 -28.96 15.10 -1.29
CA ALA A 20 -28.39 13.76 -1.45
C ALA A 20 -26.99 13.77 -2.10
N MET A 21 -26.68 14.76 -2.96
CA MET A 21 -25.36 14.84 -3.63
C MET A 21 -24.26 15.41 -2.73
N GLY A 22 -24.60 16.26 -1.75
CA GLY A 22 -23.61 16.81 -0.80
C GLY A 22 -23.08 15.78 0.22
N ALA A 23 -23.93 14.86 0.68
CA ALA A 23 -23.55 13.86 1.68
C ALA A 23 -22.59 12.79 1.13
N ALA A 24 -22.65 12.47 -0.17
CA ALA A 24 -21.76 11.49 -0.79
C ALA A 24 -20.32 12.01 -0.93
N ALA A 25 -20.13 13.30 -1.25
CA ALA A 25 -18.81 13.89 -1.43
C ALA A 25 -18.02 14.03 -0.10
N VAL A 26 -18.70 14.40 0.99
CA VAL A 26 -18.08 14.52 2.33
C VAL A 26 -17.74 13.14 2.90
N GLY A 27 -18.58 12.13 2.64
CA GLY A 27 -18.34 10.75 3.07
C GLY A 27 -17.06 10.14 2.46
N CYS A 28 -16.80 10.37 1.17
CA CYS A 28 -15.60 9.86 0.50
C CYS A 28 -14.31 10.51 1.01
N GLN A 29 -14.32 11.81 1.30
CA GLN A 29 -13.11 12.50 1.82
C GLN A 29 -12.78 12.09 3.26
N ALA A 30 -13.78 11.95 4.13
CA ALA A 30 -13.55 11.53 5.51
C ALA A 30 -13.07 10.08 5.63
N LEU A 31 -13.55 9.18 4.76
CA LEU A 31 -13.10 7.79 4.69
C LEU A 31 -11.69 7.64 4.10
N SER A 32 -11.28 8.53 3.19
CA SER A 32 -9.92 8.54 2.66
C SER A 32 -8.90 8.85 3.74
N HIS A 33 -9.16 9.85 4.59
CA HIS A 33 -8.21 10.26 5.64
C HIS A 33 -7.92 9.15 6.66
N GLN A 34 -8.94 8.38 7.07
CA GLN A 34 -8.76 7.27 8.02
C GLN A 34 -7.95 6.09 7.46
N LEU A 35 -7.87 5.95 6.13
CA LEU A 35 -7.09 4.90 5.45
C LEU A 35 -5.71 5.38 4.98
N THR A 36 -5.45 6.69 5.02
CA THR A 36 -4.18 7.29 4.55
C THR A 36 -3.27 7.81 5.67
N ASP A 37 -3.72 7.79 6.93
CA ASP A 37 -2.88 8.18 8.07
C ASP A 37 -1.90 7.04 8.39
N TRP A 38 -0.94 6.85 7.50
CA TRP A 38 0.25 6.05 7.77
C TRP A 38 1.01 6.74 8.90
N GLN A 39 0.91 6.17 10.10
CA GLN A 39 1.77 6.60 11.19
C GLN A 39 3.17 6.07 10.91
N MET A 40 4.06 6.98 10.54
CA MET A 40 5.48 6.69 10.49
C MET A 40 5.92 6.20 11.87
N LEU A 41 6.52 5.02 11.94
CA LEU A 41 7.14 4.56 13.17
C LEU A 41 8.24 5.56 13.56
N GLY A 42 8.32 5.91 14.84
CA GLY A 42 9.28 6.89 15.33
C GLY A 42 10.71 6.34 15.38
N GLN A 43 11.61 7.12 15.98
CA GLN A 43 13.03 6.76 16.14
C GLN A 43 13.22 5.40 16.84
N GLU A 44 12.25 4.99 17.67
CA GLU A 44 12.21 3.67 18.32
C GLU A 44 12.25 2.51 17.33
N ALA A 45 11.67 2.62 16.13
CA ALA A 45 11.75 1.58 15.11
C ALA A 45 13.16 1.40 14.53
N LEU A 46 14.00 2.43 14.61
CA LEU A 46 15.40 2.32 14.18
C LEU A 46 16.24 1.53 15.19
N ASN A 47 15.86 1.57 16.47
CA ASN A 47 16.59 0.88 17.54
C ASN A 47 16.05 -0.54 17.78
N ASP A 48 14.73 -0.70 17.72
CA ASP A 48 14.05 -1.97 17.93
C ASP A 48 12.78 -2.05 17.05
N PRO A 49 12.95 -2.43 15.77
CA PRO A 49 11.84 -2.51 14.83
C PRO A 49 10.76 -3.51 15.26
N ILE A 50 11.14 -4.60 15.93
CA ILE A 50 10.20 -5.62 16.42
C ILE A 50 9.33 -5.03 17.52
N LYS A 51 9.93 -4.32 18.48
CA LYS A 51 9.17 -3.65 19.54
C LYS A 51 8.29 -2.53 19.01
N ALA A 52 8.75 -1.79 18.00
CA ALA A 52 7.97 -0.72 17.38
C ALA A 52 6.68 -1.22 16.71
N VAL A 53 6.67 -2.47 16.26
CA VAL A 53 5.47 -3.14 15.72
C VAL A 53 4.75 -4.02 16.76
N GLY A 54 4.95 -3.80 18.06
CA GLY A 54 4.21 -4.51 19.11
C GLY A 54 4.88 -5.76 19.69
N GLY A 55 6.18 -5.96 19.44
CA GLY A 55 7.03 -6.88 20.21
C GLY A 55 7.13 -8.32 19.71
N ASP A 56 6.41 -8.69 18.65
CA ASP A 56 6.59 -9.96 17.94
C ASP A 56 6.44 -9.73 16.42
N GLY A 57 7.35 -10.29 15.64
CA GLY A 57 7.39 -10.06 14.21
C GLY A 57 8.47 -10.84 13.46
N ILE A 58 8.40 -10.78 12.14
CA ILE A 58 9.41 -11.31 11.23
C ILE A 58 10.11 -10.12 10.55
N VAL A 59 11.44 -10.07 10.63
CA VAL A 59 12.25 -9.07 9.93
C VAL A 59 12.83 -9.71 8.68
N PHE A 60 12.57 -9.09 7.54
CA PHE A 60 13.22 -9.41 6.28
C PHE A 60 14.27 -8.35 5.99
N LEU A 61 15.52 -8.73 6.22
CA LEU A 61 16.68 -7.89 5.92
C LEU A 61 17.20 -8.23 4.53
N PRO A 62 17.39 -7.23 3.66
CA PRO A 62 18.03 -7.46 2.38
C PRO A 62 19.51 -7.85 2.57
N PRO A 63 20.07 -8.67 1.67
CA PRO A 63 21.48 -9.03 1.73
C PRO A 63 22.35 -7.82 1.41
N GLY A 64 23.27 -7.46 2.31
CA GLY A 64 24.17 -6.33 2.11
C GLY A 64 24.91 -5.95 3.38
N ASN A 65 26.10 -5.37 3.23
CA ASN A 65 26.94 -4.97 4.35
C ASN A 65 26.40 -3.65 4.93
N GLU A 66 25.99 -3.63 6.21
CA GLU A 66 25.34 -2.50 6.91
C GLU A 66 26.25 -1.28 7.13
N SER A 67 27.47 -1.31 6.59
CA SER A 67 28.43 -0.22 6.75
C SER A 67 28.02 0.97 5.88
N PRO A 68 27.90 2.18 6.46
CA PRO A 68 27.69 3.39 5.69
C PRO A 68 28.74 3.53 4.58
N ARG A 69 28.27 3.80 3.36
CA ARG A 69 29.15 4.07 2.21
C ARG A 69 29.28 5.57 1.99
N ALA A 70 30.44 6.01 1.50
CA ALA A 70 30.66 7.39 1.11
C ALA A 70 29.90 7.72 -0.19
N ARG A 71 29.54 9.00 -0.40
CA ARG A 71 28.74 9.44 -1.55
C ARG A 71 29.40 9.13 -2.89
N ASP A 72 30.71 9.30 -2.99
CA ASP A 72 31.49 8.97 -4.18
C ASP A 72 31.45 7.47 -4.50
N GLN A 73 31.40 6.60 -3.48
CA GLN A 73 31.23 5.16 -3.67
C GLN A 73 29.84 4.81 -4.19
N LEU A 74 28.80 5.49 -3.69
CA LEU A 74 27.41 5.28 -4.10
C LEU A 74 27.15 5.81 -5.52
N ALA A 75 27.68 6.98 -5.87
CA ALA A 75 27.58 7.54 -7.22
C ALA A 75 28.19 6.62 -8.31
N ASN A 76 29.21 5.83 -7.95
CA ASN A 76 29.89 4.88 -8.83
C ASN A 76 29.42 3.43 -8.66
N ALA A 77 28.47 3.17 -7.76
CA ALA A 77 27.99 1.83 -7.49
C ALA A 77 27.18 1.28 -8.66
N SER A 78 27.25 -0.04 -8.85
CA SER A 78 26.42 -0.72 -9.84
C SER A 78 24.93 -0.65 -9.47
N PRO A 79 24.00 -0.82 -10.42
CA PRO A 79 22.57 -0.92 -10.13
C PRO A 79 22.24 -1.96 -9.05
N ALA A 80 22.89 -3.12 -9.08
CA ALA A 80 22.70 -4.18 -8.10
C ALA A 80 23.14 -3.75 -6.69
N GLU A 81 24.26 -3.03 -6.58
CA GLU A 81 24.73 -2.51 -5.30
C GLU A 81 23.82 -1.40 -4.76
N LEU A 82 23.34 -0.50 -5.62
CA LEU A 82 22.39 0.54 -5.23
C LEU A 82 21.07 -0.05 -4.75
N VAL A 83 20.54 -1.03 -5.48
CA VAL A 83 19.33 -1.76 -5.09
C VAL A 83 19.51 -2.41 -3.73
N ALA A 84 20.63 -3.10 -3.50
CA ALA A 84 20.90 -3.76 -2.22
C ALA A 84 21.10 -2.75 -1.07
N TYR A 85 21.88 -1.69 -1.30
CA TYR A 85 22.21 -0.69 -0.29
C TYR A 85 21.00 0.11 0.18
N TYR A 86 20.12 0.49 -0.75
CA TYR A 86 18.89 1.24 -0.45
C TYR A 86 17.66 0.34 -0.26
N SER A 87 17.85 -0.98 -0.18
CA SER A 87 16.73 -1.91 -0.05
C SER A 87 16.01 -1.68 1.29
N PRO A 88 14.67 -1.59 1.28
CA PRO A 88 13.91 -1.45 2.51
C PRO A 88 14.03 -2.71 3.37
N VAL A 89 13.88 -2.50 4.68
CA VAL A 89 13.64 -3.57 5.65
C VAL A 89 12.14 -3.76 5.79
N PHE A 90 11.66 -4.99 5.62
CA PHE A 90 10.26 -5.30 5.85
C PHE A 90 10.11 -5.93 7.23
N ILE A 91 9.19 -5.38 8.03
CA ILE A 91 8.86 -5.90 9.35
C ILE A 91 7.38 -6.27 9.30
N GLN A 92 7.11 -7.55 9.52
CA GLN A 92 5.74 -8.05 9.60
C GLN A 92 5.40 -8.36 11.04
N GLN A 93 4.41 -7.66 11.59
CA GLN A 93 3.93 -7.93 12.94
C GLN A 93 3.30 -9.33 12.99
N ARG A 94 3.72 -10.11 13.98
CA ARG A 94 2.98 -11.30 14.40
C ARG A 94 1.98 -10.84 15.45
N VAL A 95 0.70 -10.83 15.11
CA VAL A 95 -0.32 -10.62 16.12
C VAL A 95 -0.45 -11.91 16.93
N ASP A 96 -0.34 -11.80 18.25
CA ASP A 96 -0.63 -12.90 19.15
C ASP A 96 -2.13 -13.23 19.08
N THR A 97 -2.48 -14.21 18.25
CA THR A 97 -3.86 -14.62 18.00
C THR A 97 -4.58 -15.12 19.25
N LYS A 98 -3.86 -15.43 20.34
CA LYS A 98 -4.46 -15.81 21.63
C LYS A 98 -5.01 -14.60 22.38
N ASN A 99 -4.33 -13.46 22.28
CA ASN A 99 -4.65 -12.24 23.02
C ASN A 99 -5.33 -11.18 22.15
N GLN A 100 -5.16 -11.25 20.83
CA GLN A 100 -5.79 -10.36 19.86
C GLN A 100 -6.11 -11.15 18.58
N PRO A 101 -7.39 -11.46 18.31
CA PRO A 101 -7.75 -12.19 17.09
C PRO A 101 -7.39 -11.36 15.86
N TYR A 102 -6.73 -12.00 14.90
CA TYR A 102 -6.43 -11.40 13.60
C TYR A 102 -7.77 -11.10 12.89
N PRO A 103 -7.97 -9.89 12.32
CA PRO A 103 -9.23 -9.56 11.66
C PRO A 103 -9.44 -10.35 10.34
N TYR A 104 -8.42 -11.08 9.89
CA TYR A 104 -8.38 -11.91 8.68
C TYR A 104 -7.33 -13.03 8.84
N PRO A 105 -7.27 -14.04 7.95
CA PRO A 105 -6.27 -15.11 8.06
C PRO A 105 -4.82 -14.57 8.06
N PRO A 106 -3.97 -14.93 9.05
CA PRO A 106 -2.60 -14.40 9.17
C PRO A 106 -1.70 -14.66 7.94
N GLU A 107 -1.97 -15.74 7.22
CA GLU A 107 -1.33 -16.08 5.95
C GLU A 107 -1.47 -15.00 4.87
N TYR A 108 -2.47 -14.11 4.97
CA TYR A 108 -2.63 -13.02 4.00
C TYR A 108 -1.54 -11.96 4.13
N ASP A 109 -0.91 -11.83 5.30
CA ASP A 109 0.18 -10.88 5.51
C ASP A 109 1.56 -11.47 5.20
N GLN A 110 1.66 -12.70 4.68
CA GLN A 110 2.95 -13.29 4.33
C GLN A 110 3.49 -12.68 3.02
N ILE A 111 4.78 -12.28 3.01
CA ILE A 111 5.46 -11.98 1.74
C ILE A 111 5.91 -13.28 1.08
N GLY A 112 5.73 -13.39 -0.23
CA GLY A 112 6.19 -14.55 -1.00
C GLY A 112 6.50 -14.23 -2.46
N GLN A 113 6.71 -15.28 -3.26
CA GLN A 113 6.93 -15.17 -4.69
C GLN A 113 5.59 -15.11 -5.42
N ALA A 114 5.42 -14.13 -6.30
CA ALA A 114 4.31 -14.09 -7.22
C ALA A 114 4.50 -15.18 -8.30
N GLN A 115 3.50 -16.03 -8.47
CA GLN A 115 3.49 -17.14 -9.40
C GLN A 115 2.14 -17.22 -10.12
N LEU A 116 2.15 -17.80 -11.32
CA LEU A 116 0.92 -18.20 -12.00
C LEU A 116 0.72 -19.70 -11.81
N ARG A 117 -0.44 -20.09 -11.28
CA ARG A 117 -0.86 -21.48 -11.12
C ARG A 117 -2.08 -21.74 -12.01
N ARG A 118 -2.06 -22.85 -12.74
CA ARG A 118 -3.23 -23.32 -13.49
C ARG A 118 -4.14 -24.10 -12.54
N GLU A 119 -5.39 -23.67 -12.43
CA GLU A 119 -6.44 -24.36 -11.68
C GLU A 119 -7.59 -24.70 -12.62
N ALA A 120 -7.80 -26.00 -12.87
CA ALA A 120 -8.71 -26.49 -13.90
C ALA A 120 -8.44 -25.83 -15.27
N LYS A 121 -9.37 -24.99 -15.75
CA LYS A 121 -9.26 -24.30 -17.04
C LYS A 121 -8.65 -22.90 -16.93
N ASP A 122 -8.48 -22.36 -15.73
CA ASP A 122 -8.12 -20.96 -15.51
C ASP A 122 -6.66 -20.81 -15.02
N LEU A 123 -6.06 -19.66 -15.32
CA LEU A 123 -4.80 -19.23 -14.72
C LEU A 123 -5.10 -18.30 -13.54
N LYS A 124 -4.51 -18.58 -12.39
CA LYS A 124 -4.62 -17.75 -11.19
C LYS A 124 -3.25 -17.26 -10.75
N SER A 125 -3.20 -15.99 -10.36
CA SER A 125 -2.06 -15.45 -9.63
C SER A 125 -2.11 -15.96 -8.19
N VAL A 126 -0.97 -16.43 -7.69
CA VAL A 126 -0.79 -16.88 -6.32
C VAL A 126 0.51 -16.31 -5.77
N VAL A 127 0.56 -16.05 -4.47
CA VAL A 127 1.80 -15.70 -3.76
C VAL A 127 2.15 -16.86 -2.85
N ALA A 128 3.33 -17.45 -3.06
CA ALA A 128 3.77 -18.64 -2.32
C ALA A 128 5.30 -18.75 -2.29
N GLY A 129 5.82 -19.68 -1.49
CA GLY A 129 7.25 -19.98 -1.43
C GLY A 129 8.02 -19.04 -0.51
N PRO A 130 9.35 -18.93 -0.69
CA PRO A 130 10.16 -18.12 0.21
C PRO A 130 9.85 -16.62 0.06
N PRO A 131 9.93 -15.84 1.16
CA PRO A 131 9.80 -14.39 1.12
C PRO A 131 10.71 -13.77 0.07
N THR A 132 10.13 -12.97 -0.83
CA THR A 132 10.82 -12.40 -1.99
C THR A 132 10.39 -10.96 -2.22
N VAL A 133 11.37 -10.09 -2.42
CA VAL A 133 11.18 -8.69 -2.79
C VAL A 133 11.79 -8.51 -4.18
N TYR A 134 11.01 -7.95 -5.08
CA TYR A 134 11.43 -7.65 -6.45
C TYR A 134 11.94 -6.22 -6.49
N ALA A 135 12.97 -5.97 -7.28
CA ALA A 135 13.53 -4.63 -7.44
C ALA A 135 13.74 -4.29 -8.92
N ILE A 136 13.45 -3.04 -9.28
CA ILE A 136 13.66 -2.48 -10.60
C ILE A 136 14.54 -1.23 -10.45
N TYR A 137 15.54 -1.13 -11.32
CA TYR A 137 16.41 0.04 -11.45
C TYR A 137 16.12 0.75 -12.76
N GLU A 138 15.87 2.05 -12.70
CA GLU A 138 15.63 2.89 -13.87
C GLU A 138 16.36 4.24 -13.77
N ARG A 139 16.51 4.91 -14.92
CA ARG A 139 17.04 6.29 -15.01
C ARG A 139 16.07 7.23 -15.73
N PRO A 140 14.85 7.45 -15.23
CA PRO A 140 13.91 8.35 -15.87
C PRO A 140 14.42 9.80 -15.87
N LYS A 141 13.96 10.58 -16.85
CA LYS A 141 14.12 12.04 -16.84
C LYS A 141 13.01 12.66 -16.00
N ILE A 142 13.38 13.26 -14.87
CA ILE A 142 12.50 13.97 -13.95
C ILE A 142 13.00 15.41 -13.87
N ASP A 143 12.13 16.37 -14.17
CA ASP A 143 12.46 17.80 -14.27
C ASP A 143 13.66 18.09 -15.20
N GLY A 144 13.70 17.38 -16.34
CA GLY A 144 14.75 17.52 -17.35
C GLY A 144 16.11 16.92 -16.96
N ARG A 145 16.21 16.29 -15.78
CA ARG A 145 17.44 15.63 -15.30
C ARG A 145 17.22 14.13 -15.20
N GLU A 146 18.22 13.35 -15.60
CA GLU A 146 18.20 11.91 -15.30
C GLU A 146 18.36 11.71 -13.80
N ARG A 147 17.49 10.88 -13.22
CA ARG A 147 17.52 10.50 -11.80
C ARG A 147 17.56 8.99 -11.69
N VAL A 148 18.28 8.47 -10.70
CA VAL A 148 18.18 7.05 -10.36
C VAL A 148 16.86 6.81 -9.65
N GLN A 149 16.09 5.86 -10.15
CA GLN A 149 14.83 5.42 -9.54
C GLN A 149 14.93 3.94 -9.20
N LEU A 150 14.70 3.62 -7.93
CA LEU A 150 14.66 2.27 -7.39
C LEU A 150 13.22 1.95 -7.00
N THR A 151 12.64 0.91 -7.56
CA THR A 151 11.28 0.46 -7.24
C THR A 151 11.35 -0.93 -6.61
N TYR A 152 10.83 -1.07 -5.41
CA TYR A 152 10.76 -2.33 -4.67
C TYR A 152 9.30 -2.77 -4.60
N THR A 153 9.05 -4.04 -4.90
CA THR A 153 7.71 -4.64 -4.84
C THR A 153 7.75 -5.90 -4.00
N ALA A 154 6.86 -5.97 -3.01
CA ALA A 154 6.57 -7.17 -2.24
C ALA A 154 5.12 -7.59 -2.50
N TRP A 155 4.87 -8.89 -2.59
CA TRP A 155 3.53 -9.44 -2.88
C TRP A 155 2.99 -10.21 -1.68
N TYR A 156 1.67 -10.14 -1.51
CA TYR A 156 0.89 -10.76 -0.45
C TYR A 156 -0.19 -11.68 -1.03
N PRO A 157 -0.50 -12.83 -0.40
CA PRO A 157 -1.46 -13.80 -0.92
C PRO A 157 -2.89 -13.31 -1.11
N ALA A 158 -3.33 -12.25 -0.44
CA ALA A 158 -4.65 -11.68 -0.64
C ALA A 158 -4.71 -10.26 -0.08
N HIS A 159 -5.61 -9.44 -0.63
CA HIS A 159 -6.03 -8.22 0.05
C HIS A 159 -7.04 -8.57 1.14
N PRO A 160 -6.78 -8.29 2.43
CA PRO A 160 -7.74 -8.57 3.48
C PRO A 160 -9.02 -7.77 3.25
N ARG A 161 -10.19 -8.43 3.26
CA ARG A 161 -11.47 -7.73 3.16
C ARG A 161 -11.67 -6.84 4.39
N MET A 162 -11.58 -5.53 4.21
CA MET A 162 -11.71 -4.57 5.32
C MET A 162 -13.16 -4.11 5.54
N LYS A 163 -14.05 -4.32 4.56
CA LYS A 163 -15.47 -3.88 4.59
C LYS A 163 -16.39 -4.91 3.92
N ALA A 164 -17.70 -4.78 4.18
CA ALA A 164 -18.73 -5.63 3.57
C ALA A 164 -18.80 -5.50 2.03
N ILE A 165 -18.37 -4.36 1.50
CA ILE A 165 -18.14 -4.12 0.07
C ILE A 165 -16.73 -3.58 -0.04
N ASP A 166 -15.85 -4.38 -0.64
CA ASP A 166 -14.46 -4.04 -0.85
C ASP A 166 -14.16 -4.10 -2.36
N LEU A 167 -13.98 -2.92 -2.97
CA LEU A 167 -13.74 -2.81 -4.41
C LEU A 167 -12.28 -3.09 -4.76
N GLU A 168 -11.40 -3.16 -3.76
CA GLU A 168 -9.97 -3.44 -3.91
C GLU A 168 -9.65 -4.91 -3.60
N GLU A 169 -10.68 -5.73 -3.34
CA GLU A 169 -10.50 -7.17 -3.17
C GLU A 169 -9.84 -7.78 -4.41
N ALA A 170 -8.65 -8.34 -4.19
CA ALA A 170 -7.85 -8.98 -5.21
C ALA A 170 -7.32 -10.32 -4.70
N ASN A 171 -7.10 -11.25 -5.63
CA ASN A 171 -6.53 -12.57 -5.35
C ASN A 171 -5.07 -12.52 -4.89
N VAL A 172 -4.42 -11.36 -5.01
CA VAL A 172 -3.08 -11.04 -4.51
C VAL A 172 -3.06 -9.54 -4.22
N ASP A 173 -2.27 -9.14 -3.24
CA ASP A 173 -2.02 -7.72 -2.94
C ASP A 173 -0.52 -7.41 -3.07
N SER A 174 -0.15 -6.13 -3.11
CA SER A 174 1.24 -5.69 -3.24
C SER A 174 1.54 -4.42 -2.47
N CYS A 175 2.76 -4.35 -1.95
CA CYS A 175 3.36 -3.10 -1.48
C CYS A 175 4.43 -2.66 -2.49
N VAL A 176 4.37 -1.39 -2.91
CA VAL A 176 5.35 -0.80 -3.82
C VAL A 176 5.99 0.41 -3.15
N LEU A 177 7.31 0.34 -2.95
CA LEU A 177 8.13 1.48 -2.52
C LEU A 177 8.95 1.98 -3.70
N ARG A 178 8.83 3.26 -4.02
CA ARG A 178 9.64 3.91 -5.06
C ARG A 178 10.51 4.99 -4.44
N VAL A 179 11.82 4.84 -4.61
CA VAL A 179 12.84 5.77 -4.13
C VAL A 179 13.48 6.44 -5.34
N THR A 180 13.41 7.76 -5.41
CA THR A 180 14.15 8.55 -6.40
C THR A 180 15.35 9.18 -5.71
N LEU A 181 16.54 8.80 -6.14
CA LEU A 181 17.77 9.40 -5.63
C LEU A 181 17.93 10.79 -6.25
N ASP A 182 18.22 11.77 -5.40
CA ASP A 182 18.75 13.04 -5.88
C ASP A 182 20.08 12.85 -6.64
N GLY A 183 20.46 13.86 -7.40
CA GLY A 183 21.63 13.79 -8.31
C GLY A 183 22.97 13.95 -7.61
N GLY A 184 22.99 14.04 -6.27
CA GLY A 184 24.19 14.07 -5.44
C GLY A 184 24.34 12.83 -4.55
N ASN A 185 23.48 11.82 -4.74
CA ASN A 185 23.57 10.52 -4.07
C ASN A 185 24.61 9.60 -4.72
#